data_AF-A0A258XYM0-F1
#
_entry.id   AF-A0A258XYM0-F1
#
_cell.length_a   1.000
_cell.length_b   1.000
_cell.length_c   1.000
_cell.angle_alpha   90.00
_cell.angle_beta   90.00
_cell.angle_gamma   90.00
#
_symmetry.space_group_name_H-M   'P 1'
#
loop_
_entity.id
_entity.type
_entity.pdbx_description
1 polymer ?
#
loop_
_entity_poly.entity_id
_entity_poly.type
_entity_poly.pdbx_seq_one_letter_code
_entity_poly.pdbx_strand_id
1 'polypeptide(L)'
;MARKWPTAFGLVAALLALAAGLQVGGSTLEQWQLAARWTARVGFPIFLATYLASSLYSVYPAPWSRALARDRRWWGLGFGASHTVHLVALIMATT
;
A
#
# COMPACT_ATOMS: atom_id res chain seq x y z
N MET A 1 -13.59 6.39 18.99
CA MET A 1 -13.78 5.76 17.66
C MET A 1 -12.42 5.42 17.07
N ALA A 2 -12.17 4.14 16.76
CA ALA A 2 -10.91 3.75 16.15
C ALA A 2 -10.84 4.23 14.69
N ARG A 3 -9.78 4.96 14.32
CA ARG A 3 -9.60 5.49 12.96
C ARG A 3 -9.14 4.36 12.03
N LYS A 4 -10.10 3.59 11.48
CA LYS A 4 -9.85 2.48 10.53
C LYS A 4 -9.50 2.94 9.11
N TRP A 5 -9.60 4.24 8.83
CA TRP A 5 -9.41 4.81 7.49
C TRP A 5 -8.06 4.48 6.84
N PRO A 6 -6.90 4.39 7.53
CA PRO A 6 -5.63 4.08 6.87
C PRO A 6 -5.61 2.67 6.28
N THR A 7 -6.31 1.73 6.93
CA THR A 7 -6.45 0.36 6.43
C THR A 7 -7.29 0.32 5.16
N ALA A 8 -8.43 1.02 5.18
CA ALA A 8 -9.29 1.15 4.00
C ALA A 8 -8.55 1.83 2.85
N PHE A 9 -7.78 2.89 3.15
CA PHE A 9 -6.95 3.58 2.18
C PHE A 9 -5.94 2.65 1.51
N GLY A 10 -5.17 1.87 2.28
CA GLY A 10 -4.18 0.96 1.72
C GLY A 10 -4.78 -0.14 0.84
N LEU A 11 -5.94 -0.70 1.26
CA LEU A 11 -6.65 -1.68 0.46
C LEU A 11 -7.18 -1.08 -0.85
N VAL A 12 -7.90 0.05 -0.77
CA VAL A 12 -8.50 0.70 -1.94
C VAL A 12 -7.41 1.15 -2.92
N ALA A 13 -6.33 1.77 -2.44
CA ALA A 13 -5.24 2.21 -3.30
C ALA A 13 -4.59 1.02 -4.05
N ALA A 14 -4.39 -0.11 -3.38
CA ALA A 14 -3.85 -1.31 -4.01
C ALA A 14 -4.83 -1.93 -5.03
N LEU A 15 -6.12 -1.99 -4.73
CA LEU A 15 -7.14 -2.47 -5.67
C LEU A 15 -7.26 -1.58 -6.91
N LEU A 16 -7.17 -0.25 -6.74
CA LEU A 16 -7.14 0.68 -7.86
C LEU A 16 -5.89 0.49 -8.72
N ALA A 17 -4.72 0.30 -8.10
CA ALA A 17 -3.48 0.02 -8.83
C ALA A 17 -3.53 -1.31 -9.60
N LEU A 18 -4.11 -2.35 -8.97
CA LEU A 18 -4.36 -3.63 -9.61
C LEU A 18 -5.26 -3.46 -10.82
N ALA A 19 -6.45 -2.88 -10.63
CA ALA A 19 -7.43 -2.67 -11.69
C ALA A 19 -6.85 -1.85 -12.84
N ALA A 20 -6.11 -0.77 -12.54
CA ALA A 20 -5.47 0.05 -13.56
C ALA A 20 -4.42 -0.74 -14.35
N GLY A 21 -3.60 -1.57 -13.69
CA GLY A 21 -2.62 -2.41 -14.39
C GLY A 21 -3.27 -3.44 -15.32
N LEU A 22 -4.41 -4.01 -14.89
CA LEU A 22 -5.19 -4.97 -15.68
C LEU A 22 -5.89 -4.35 -16.89
N GLN A 23 -6.09 -3.03 -16.94
CA GLN A 23 -6.80 -2.36 -18.05
C GLN A 23 -5.85 -1.81 -19.13
N VAL A 24 -4.53 -1.80 -18.89
CA VAL A 24 -3.57 -1.08 -19.74
C VAL A 24 -2.67 -2.01 -20.57
N GLY A 25 -2.46 -3.26 -20.14
CA GLY A 25 -1.59 -4.19 -20.87
C GLY A 25 -2.18 -4.65 -22.20
N GLY A 26 -1.33 -4.89 -23.20
CA GLY A 26 -1.73 -5.40 -24.52
C GLY A 26 -1.91 -6.92 -24.57
N SER A 27 -1.47 -7.63 -23.53
CA SER A 27 -1.66 -9.07 -23.36
C SER A 27 -1.98 -9.42 -21.90
N THR A 28 -2.55 -10.61 -21.67
CA THR A 28 -2.87 -11.08 -20.31
C THR A 28 -1.63 -11.08 -19.40
N LEU A 29 -0.49 -11.54 -19.89
CA LEU A 29 0.76 -11.56 -19.13
C LEU A 29 1.22 -10.14 -18.77
N GLU A 30 1.21 -9.23 -19.75
CA GLU A 30 1.63 -7.84 -19.54
C GLU A 30 0.71 -7.10 -18.55
N GLN A 31 -0.60 -7.33 -18.62
CA GLN A 31 -1.58 -6.80 -17.67
C GLN A 31 -1.22 -7.17 -16.22
N TRP A 32 -0.92 -8.44 -15.96
CA TRP A 32 -0.53 -8.89 -14.62
C TRP A 32 0.85 -8.36 -14.19
N GLN A 33 1.82 -8.27 -15.10
CA GLN A 33 3.12 -7.65 -14.81
C GLN A 33 2.99 -6.16 -14.44
N LEU A 34 2.14 -5.42 -15.16
CA LEU A 34 1.84 -4.02 -14.84
C LEU A 34 1.13 -3.91 -13.48
N ALA A 35 0.12 -4.73 -13.25
CA ALA A 35 -0.61 -4.78 -11.98
C ALA A 35 0.34 -5.07 -10.80
N ALA A 36 1.27 -6.03 -10.94
CA ALA A 36 2.28 -6.32 -9.92
C ALA A 36 3.22 -5.13 -9.66
N ARG A 37 3.70 -4.46 -10.72
CA ARG A 37 4.58 -3.28 -10.59
C ARG A 37 3.86 -2.09 -9.94
N TRP A 38 2.61 -1.84 -10.29
CA TRP A 38 1.86 -0.68 -9.80
C TRP A 38 1.39 -0.87 -8.36
N THR A 39 0.93 -2.08 -8.02
CA THR A 39 0.61 -2.43 -6.62
C THR A 39 1.84 -2.31 -5.72
N ALA A 40 3.04 -2.71 -6.18
CA ALA A 40 4.29 -2.49 -5.45
C ALA A 40 4.61 -1.00 -5.25
N ARG A 41 4.48 -0.17 -6.29
CA ARG A 41 4.70 1.29 -6.23
C ARG A 41 3.75 1.97 -5.25
N VAL A 42 2.50 1.52 -5.15
CA VAL A 42 1.52 2.05 -4.19
C VAL A 42 1.77 1.56 -2.77
N GLY A 43 2.14 0.29 -2.60
CA GLY A 43 2.45 -0.28 -1.29
C GLY A 43 3.69 0.34 -0.64
N PHE A 44 4.66 0.79 -1.42
CA PHE A 44 5.93 1.31 -0.92
C PHE A 44 5.81 2.59 -0.05
N PRO A 45 5.07 3.65 -0.45
CA PRO A 45 4.81 4.79 0.43
C PRO A 45 4.09 4.41 1.74
N ILE A 46 3.17 3.45 1.68
CA ILE A 46 2.42 2.97 2.87
C ILE A 46 3.37 2.21 3.82
N PHE A 47 4.27 1.40 3.26
CA PHE A 47 5.36 0.78 3.99
C PHE A 47 6.21 1.84 4.69
N LEU A 48 6.74 2.83 3.97
CA LEU A 48 7.55 3.89 4.57
C LEU A 48 6.80 4.64 5.66
N ALA A 49 5.55 5.03 5.43
CA ALA A 49 4.72 5.72 6.42
C ALA A 49 4.53 4.88 7.70
N THR A 50 4.37 3.57 7.56
CA THR A 50 4.21 2.64 8.69
C THR A 50 5.51 2.49 9.49
N TYR A 51 6.61 2.17 8.82
CA TYR A 51 7.85 1.77 9.48
C TYR A 51 8.73 2.96 9.88
N LEU A 52 8.58 4.13 9.25
CA LEU A 52 9.27 5.35 9.65
C LEU A 52 8.50 6.20 10.66
N ALA A 53 7.27 5.84 11.03
CA ALA A 53 6.40 6.66 11.89
C ALA A 53 7.08 7.08 13.21
N SER A 54 7.71 6.15 13.91
CA SER A 54 8.38 6.42 15.20
C SER A 54 9.63 7.28 15.02
N SER A 55 10.48 6.98 14.03
CA SER A 55 11.71 7.73 13.75
C SER A 55 11.42 9.15 13.29
N LEU A 56 10.38 9.34 12.47
CA LEU A 56 9.93 10.67 12.06
C LEU A 56 9.40 11.48 13.24
N TYR A 57 8.64 10.85 14.15
CA TYR A 57 8.16 11.52 15.34
C TYR A 57 9.28 11.88 16.31
N SER A 58 10.34 11.05 16.45
CA SER A 58 11.46 11.36 17.33
C SER A 58 12.35 12.49 16.81
N VAL A 59 12.56 12.56 15.48
CA VAL A 59 13.39 13.61 14.86
C VAL A 59 12.61 14.91 14.67
N TYR A 60 11.32 14.83 14.32
CA TYR A 60 10.50 16.01 14.02
C TYR A 60 9.07 15.85 14.57
N PRO A 61 8.82 16.24 15.84
CA PRO A 61 7.56 16.01 16.55
C PRO A 61 6.44 16.99 16.13
N ALA A 62 6.19 17.13 14.83
CA ALA A 62 5.10 17.92 14.26
C ALA A 62 3.72 17.23 14.43
N PRO A 63 2.60 17.96 14.26
CA PRO A 63 1.25 17.38 14.37
C PRO A 63 0.99 16.19 13.45
N TRP A 64 1.55 16.20 12.23
CA TRP A 64 1.39 15.13 11.26
C TRP A 64 2.17 13.86 11.63
N SER A 65 3.40 13.98 12.15
CA SER A 65 4.23 12.82 12.55
C SER A 65 3.67 12.18 13.82
N ARG A 66 3.12 13.00 14.73
CA ARG A 66 2.36 12.52 15.89
C ARG A 66 1.10 11.76 15.48
N ALA A 67 0.34 12.27 14.50
CA ALA A 67 -0.84 11.58 13.98
C ALA A 67 -0.48 10.24 13.30
N LEU A 68 0.61 10.24 12.52
CA LEU A 68 1.15 9.03 11.88
C LEU A 68 1.56 7.98 12.92
N ALA A 69 2.32 8.37 13.95
CA ALA A 69 2.74 7.48 15.04
C ALA A 69 1.55 6.96 15.85
N ARG A 70 0.53 7.79 16.13
CA ARG A 70 -0.71 7.39 16.81
C ARG A 70 -1.48 6.33 16.04
N ASP A 71 -1.62 6.52 14.73
CA ASP A 71 -2.45 5.66 13.88
C ASP A 71 -1.63 4.53 13.21
N ARG A 72 -0.36 4.32 13.63
CA ARG A 72 0.61 3.37 13.03
C ARG A 72 0.07 1.95 12.83
N ARG A 73 -0.77 1.48 13.77
CA ARG A 73 -1.37 0.14 13.72
C ARG A 73 -2.28 -0.01 12.49
N TRP A 74 -3.06 1.01 12.18
CA TRP A 74 -3.98 0.99 11.05
C TRP A 74 -3.24 1.17 9.72
N TRP A 75 -2.16 1.95 9.72
CA TRP A 75 -1.23 2.03 8.58
C TRP A 75 -0.58 0.68 8.29
N GLY A 76 -0.10 -0.04 9.32
CA GLY A 76 0.46 -1.37 9.16
C GLY A 76 -0.54 -2.41 8.65
N LEU A 77 -1.80 -2.36 9.11
CA LEU A 77 -2.88 -3.18 8.54
C LEU A 77 -3.18 -2.80 7.08
N GLY A 78 -3.13 -1.51 6.73
CA GLY A 78 -3.28 -1.04 5.35
C GLY A 78 -2.15 -1.53 4.45
N PHE A 79 -0.90 -1.50 4.95
CA PHE A 79 0.23 -2.09 4.25
C PHE A 79 0.04 -3.59 4.05
N GLY A 80 -0.31 -4.34 5.10
CA GLY A 80 -0.59 -5.77 5.01
C GLY A 80 -1.65 -6.09 3.95
N ALA A 81 -2.78 -5.37 3.96
CA ALA A 81 -3.82 -5.52 2.95
C ALA A 81 -3.32 -5.22 1.53
N SER A 82 -2.59 -4.10 1.35
CA SER A 82 -2.02 -3.76 0.04
C SER A 82 -1.01 -4.80 -0.45
N HIS A 83 -0.24 -5.39 0.47
CA HIS A 83 0.76 -6.39 0.16
C HIS A 83 0.14 -7.75 -0.20
N THR A 84 -1.00 -8.11 0.41
CA THR A 84 -1.80 -9.26 -0.03
C THR A 84 -2.28 -9.10 -1.47
N VAL A 85 -2.77 -7.91 -1.85
CA VAL A 85 -3.17 -7.63 -3.23
C VAL A 85 -1.97 -7.73 -4.17
N HIS A 86 -0.83 -7.16 -3.78
CA HIS A 86 0.42 -7.26 -4.55
C HIS A 86 0.87 -8.71 -4.74
N LEU A 87 0.80 -9.54 -3.69
CA LEU A 87 1.17 -10.95 -3.74
C LEU A 87 0.33 -11.72 -4.77
N VAL A 88 -0.99 -11.49 -4.81
CA VAL A 88 -1.86 -12.08 -5.83
C VAL A 88 -1.43 -11.66 -7.23
N ALA A 89 -1.21 -10.36 -7.46
CA ALA A 89 -0.77 -9.86 -8.76
C ALA A 89 0.58 -10.44 -9.19
N LEU A 90 1.52 -10.59 -8.25
CA LEU A 90 2.84 -11.17 -8.50
C LEU A 90 2.75 -12.65 -8.88
N ILE A 91 1.98 -13.45 -8.14
CA ILE A 91 1.76 -14.86 -8.46
C ILE A 91 1.23 -14.99 -9.89
N MET A 92 0.15 -14.28 -10.21
CA MET A 92 -0.46 -14.31 -11.55
C MET A 92 0.46 -13.80 -12.67
N ALA A 93 1.40 -12.90 -12.36
CA ALA A 93 2.39 -12.42 -13.33
C ALA A 93 3.52 -13.43 -13.59
N THR A 94 3.69 -14.43 -12.72
CA THR A 94 4.78 -15.42 -12.78
C THR A 94 4.34 -16.84 -13.14
N THR A 95 3.02 -17.10 -13.12
CA THR A 95 2.39 -18.35 -13.56
C THR A 95 1.94 -18.26 -15.01
#